data_AF-A0A127EWI9-F1
#
_entry.id   AF-A0A127EWI9-F1
#
_cell.length_a   1.000
_cell.length_b   1.000
_cell.length_c   1.000
_cell.angle_alpha   90.00
_cell.angle_beta   90.00
_cell.angle_gamma   90.00
#
_symmetry.space_group_name_H-M   'P 1'
#
loop_
_entity.id
_entity.type
_entity.pdbx_description
1 polymer ?
#
loop_
_entity_poly.entity_id
_entity_poly.type
_entity_poly.pdbx_seq_one_letter_code
_entity_poly.pdbx_strand_id
1 'polypeptide(L)'
;MKASDVRAMTVDQLDDEVLKLKKEQFNLRFQRATGQLENTARVREVRRDVARMMTIAKQKRAGEAPKAKAAASAATERTSVRRTPKARPPVSNRSKPRLASRAKAKKK
;
A
#
# COMPACT_ATOMS: atom_id res chain seq x y z
N MET A 1 4.44 18.45 -2.06
CA MET A 1 5.67 19.19 -1.66
C MET A 1 6.87 18.89 -2.56
N LYS A 2 7.93 19.73 -2.57
CA LYS A 2 9.23 19.41 -3.18
C LYS A 2 10.14 18.75 -2.14
N ALA A 3 11.05 17.87 -2.58
CA ALA A 3 11.93 17.12 -1.67
C ALA A 3 12.93 18.02 -0.91
N SER A 4 13.20 19.22 -1.44
CA SER A 4 14.12 20.19 -0.84
C SER A 4 13.56 20.77 0.47
N ASP A 5 12.27 21.12 0.49
CA ASP A 5 11.63 21.76 1.64
C ASP A 5 11.59 20.83 2.86
N VAL A 6 11.36 19.54 2.61
CA VAL A 6 11.31 18.50 3.65
C VAL A 6 12.70 18.19 4.23
N ARG A 7 13.78 18.47 3.51
CA ARG A 7 15.15 18.27 4.04
C ARG A 7 15.56 19.36 5.02
N ALA A 8 15.05 20.58 4.84
CA ALA A 8 15.36 21.73 5.68
C ALA A 8 14.71 21.68 7.08
N MET A 9 13.62 20.93 7.24
CA MET A 9 12.87 20.81 8.50
C MET A 9 13.58 19.90 9.53
N THR A 10 13.43 20.18 10.83
CA THR A 10 14.00 19.35 11.91
C THR A 10 13.27 18.00 12.04
N VAL A 11 13.87 17.03 12.74
CA VAL A 11 13.26 15.69 12.90
C VAL A 11 11.90 15.76 13.61
N ASP A 12 11.77 16.61 14.63
CA ASP A 12 10.52 16.79 15.37
C ASP A 12 9.43 17.44 14.52
N GLN A 13 9.79 18.46 13.74
CA GLN A 13 8.86 19.11 12.79
C GLN A 13 8.37 18.12 11.73
N LEU A 14 9.24 17.22 11.26
CA LEU A 14 8.86 16.17 10.31
C LEU A 14 7.85 15.19 10.92
N ASP A 15 8.03 14.80 12.17
CA ASP A 15 7.09 13.89 12.85
C ASP A 15 5.72 14.56 13.05
N ASP A 16 5.68 15.83 13.43
CA ASP A 16 4.45 16.61 13.57
C ASP A 16 3.70 16.79 12.23
N GLU A 17 4.43 17.10 11.16
CA GLU A 17 3.84 17.23 9.83
C GLU A 17 3.31 15.89 9.31
N VAL A 18 4.01 14.78 9.59
CA VAL A 18 3.52 13.44 9.27
C VAL A 18 2.20 13.16 9.99
N LEU A 19 2.03 13.58 11.25
CA LEU A 19 0.77 13.43 11.97
C LEU A 19 -0.36 14.24 11.34
N LYS A 20 -0.09 15.48 10.92
CA LYS A 20 -1.07 16.33 10.21
C LYS A 20 -1.50 15.70 8.88
N LEU A 21 -0.54 15.26 8.06
CA LEU A 21 -0.81 14.64 6.76
C LEU A 21 -1.52 13.28 6.89
N LYS A 22 -1.30 12.53 7.98
CA LYS A 22 -2.03 11.28 8.25
C LYS A 22 -3.50 11.54 8.56
N LYS A 23 -3.83 12.61 9.28
CA LYS A 23 -5.22 13.03 9.52
C LYS A 23 -5.90 13.44 8.21
N GLU A 24 -5.22 14.23 7.37
CA GLU A 24 -5.72 14.59 6.03
C GLU A 24 -5.94 13.32 5.17
N GLN A 25 -4.99 12.38 5.18
CA GLN A 25 -5.11 11.12 4.46
C GLN A 25 -6.32 10.30 4.93
N PHE A 26 -6.60 10.25 6.23
CA PHE A 26 -7.76 9.57 6.78
C PHE A 26 -9.06 10.21 6.27
N ASN A 27 -9.16 11.53 6.32
CA ASN A 27 -10.33 12.27 5.84
C ASN A 27 -10.55 12.04 4.34
N LEU A 28 -9.49 12.05 3.53
CA LEU A 28 -9.58 11.76 2.09
C LEU A 28 -10.00 10.31 1.80
N ARG A 29 -9.61 9.35 2.64
CA ARG A 29 -10.08 7.96 2.54
C ARG A 29 -11.55 7.84 2.91
N PHE A 30 -12.00 8.60 3.90
CA PHE A 30 -13.41 8.67 4.30
C PHE A 30 -14.27 9.29 3.19
N GLN A 31 -13.87 10.45 2.65
CA GLN A 31 -14.53 11.10 1.52
C GLN A 31 -14.58 10.21 0.27
N ARG A 32 -13.53 9.43 0.02
CA ARG A 32 -13.53 8.44 -1.07
C ARG A 32 -14.56 7.34 -0.85
N ALA A 33 -14.74 6.89 0.40
CA ALA A 33 -15.72 5.87 0.74
C ALA A 33 -17.16 6.39 0.67
N THR A 34 -17.39 7.67 1.00
CA THR A 34 -18.71 8.32 0.89
C THR A 34 -19.04 8.81 -0.53
N GLY A 35 -18.07 8.75 -1.46
CA GLY A 35 -18.26 9.18 -2.85
C GLY A 35 -18.25 10.71 -3.05
N GLN A 36 -17.97 11.49 -2.01
CA GLN A 36 -17.92 12.96 -2.04
C GLN A 36 -16.51 13.50 -2.37
N LEU A 37 -15.65 12.68 -2.97
CA LEU A 37 -14.26 13.06 -3.21
C LEU A 37 -14.14 13.89 -4.51
N GLU A 38 -14.07 15.20 -4.34
CA GLU A 38 -13.87 16.18 -5.40
C GLU A 38 -12.51 16.03 -6.12
N ASN A 39 -11.43 15.81 -5.36
CA ASN A 39 -10.06 15.84 -5.89
C ASN A 39 -9.30 14.52 -5.64
N THR A 40 -9.31 13.65 -6.64
CA THR A 40 -8.58 12.37 -6.60
C THR A 40 -7.06 12.52 -6.73
N ALA A 41 -6.58 13.60 -7.34
CA ALA A 41 -5.14 13.89 -7.46
C ALA A 41 -4.54 14.18 -6.08
N ARG A 42 -5.28 14.88 -5.21
CA ARG A 42 -4.84 15.20 -3.85
C ARG A 42 -4.52 13.96 -3.02
N VAL A 43 -5.30 12.88 -3.20
CA VAL A 43 -5.03 11.59 -2.54
C VAL A 43 -3.65 11.04 -2.91
N ARG A 44 -3.24 11.17 -4.17
CA ARG A 44 -1.92 10.73 -4.63
C ARG A 44 -0.80 11.62 -4.09
N GLU A 45 -1.03 12.93 -4.02
CA GLU A 45 -0.07 13.89 -3.46
C GLU A 45 0.20 13.63 -1.98
N VAL A 46 -0.85 13.55 -1.15
CA VAL A 46 -0.73 13.34 0.30
C VAL A 46 0.01 12.02 0.59
N ARG A 47 -0.28 10.95 -0.17
CA ARG A 47 0.46 9.68 -0.04
C ARG A 47 1.95 9.83 -0.34
N ARG A 48 2.31 10.59 -1.38
CA ARG A 48 3.71 10.85 -1.75
C ARG A 48 4.41 11.76 -0.75
N ASP A 49 3.71 12.73 -0.19
CA ASP A 49 4.25 13.66 0.81
C ASP A 49 4.58 12.91 2.12
N VAL A 50 3.67 12.07 2.62
CA VAL A 50 3.92 11.20 3.79
C VAL A 50 5.12 10.29 3.56
N ALA A 51 5.20 9.64 2.39
CA ALA A 51 6.32 8.74 2.08
C ALA A 51 7.67 9.48 2.06
N ARG A 52 7.71 10.68 1.48
CA ARG A 52 8.93 11.50 1.42
C ARG A 52 9.41 11.93 2.80
N MET A 53 8.51 12.38 3.67
CA MET A 53 8.83 12.75 5.06
C MET A 53 9.38 11.56 5.84
N MET A 54 8.73 10.40 5.75
CA MET A 54 9.19 9.19 6.43
C MET A 54 10.57 8.73 5.95
N THR A 55 10.86 8.86 4.65
CA THR A 55 12.18 8.52 4.12
C THR A 55 13.26 9.47 4.62
N ILE A 56 13.00 10.78 4.63
CA ILE A 56 13.97 11.77 5.13
C ILE A 56 14.19 11.61 6.63
N ALA A 57 13.14 11.39 7.42
CA ALA A 57 13.25 11.09 8.84
C ALA A 57 14.11 9.84 9.08
N LYS A 58 13.93 8.78 8.28
CA LYS A 58 14.80 7.60 8.32
C LYS A 58 16.23 7.90 7.91
N GLN A 59 16.46 8.70 6.88
CA GLN A 59 17.81 9.09 6.44
C GLN A 59 18.55 9.89 7.52
N LYS A 60 17.88 10.85 8.17
CA LYS A 60 18.45 11.61 9.29
C LYS A 60 18.81 10.69 10.46
N ARG A 61 17.89 9.81 10.86
CA ARG A 61 18.09 8.82 11.92
C ARG A 61 19.13 7.73 11.60
N ALA A 62 19.42 7.48 10.32
CA ALA A 62 20.44 6.54 9.88
C ALA A 62 21.84 7.17 9.74
N GLY A 63 21.89 8.49 9.51
CA GLY A 63 23.13 9.28 9.52
C GLY A 63 23.65 9.51 10.94
N GLU A 64 22.76 9.58 11.93
CA GLU A 64 23.11 9.40 13.35
C GLU A 64 23.32 7.89 13.61
N ALA A 65 24.57 7.48 13.79
CA ALA A 65 24.92 6.09 14.09
C ALA A 65 24.04 5.51 15.23
N PRO A 66 23.64 4.23 15.14
CA PRO A 66 22.70 3.62 16.08
C PRO A 66 23.39 3.39 17.43
N LYS A 67 23.36 4.37 18.33
CA LYS A 67 23.57 4.10 19.74
C LYS A 67 22.25 3.65 20.34
N ALA A 68 22.25 2.40 20.81
CA ALA A 68 21.24 1.76 21.65
C ALA A 68 19.93 1.29 20.97
N LYS A 69 20.00 0.19 20.21
CA LYS A 69 19.11 -1.00 20.38
C LYS A 69 19.82 -2.28 19.92
N ALA A 70 20.96 -2.57 20.57
CA ALA A 70 21.62 -3.87 20.52
C ALA A 70 21.77 -4.38 21.95
N ALA A 71 20.66 -4.72 22.62
CA ALA A 71 20.61 -5.54 23.85
C ALA A 71 19.14 -5.74 24.31
N ALA A 72 18.55 -6.86 23.89
CA ALA A 72 17.38 -7.59 24.43
C ALA A 72 16.88 -8.53 23.30
N SER A 73 17.50 -9.68 22.97
CA SER A 73 17.64 -10.93 23.75
C SER A 73 16.39 -11.26 24.58
N ALA A 74 15.71 -12.41 24.51
CA ALA A 74 15.99 -13.68 23.85
C ALA A 74 14.70 -14.53 23.81
N ALA A 75 14.66 -15.48 22.88
CA ALA A 75 13.99 -16.79 22.97
C ALA A 75 12.50 -16.85 23.40
N THR A 76 11.61 -17.12 22.45
CA THR A 76 10.64 -18.22 22.61
C THR A 76 10.38 -18.85 21.24
N GLU A 77 11.04 -19.99 21.06
CA GLU A 77 10.63 -21.15 20.28
C GLU A 77 10.27 -21.03 18.79
N ARG A 78 11.15 -21.69 18.03
CA ARG A 78 10.87 -22.37 16.78
C ARG A 78 9.62 -23.25 16.94
N THR A 79 8.47 -22.83 16.44
CA THR A 79 7.48 -23.77 15.90
C THR A 79 7.36 -23.50 14.41
N SER A 80 8.17 -24.23 13.65
CA SER A 80 8.12 -24.28 12.20
C SER A 80 6.79 -24.90 11.76
N VAL A 81 5.71 -24.12 11.70
CA VAL A 81 4.58 -24.47 10.85
C VAL A 81 4.97 -24.06 9.44
N ARG A 82 5.58 -25.00 8.72
CA ARG A 82 5.83 -24.94 7.28
C ARG A 82 4.48 -24.69 6.59
N ARG A 83 4.12 -23.43 6.38
CA ARG A 83 3.00 -23.05 5.51
C ARG A 83 3.38 -23.51 4.11
N THR A 84 2.83 -24.65 3.70
CA THR A 84 2.92 -25.08 2.31
C THR A 84 2.31 -23.98 1.43
N PRO A 85 2.94 -23.62 0.29
CA PRO A 85 2.35 -22.66 -0.62
C PRO A 85 1.08 -23.32 -1.19
N LYS A 86 -0.09 -22.76 -0.85
CA LYS A 86 -1.37 -23.18 -1.45
C LYS A 86 -1.30 -22.93 -2.95
N ALA A 87 -1.08 -24.00 -3.72
CA ALA A 87 -1.04 -23.94 -5.17
C ALA A 87 -2.32 -23.28 -5.71
N ARG A 88 -2.18 -22.28 -6.58
CA ARG A 88 -3.29 -21.76 -7.37
C ARG A 88 -3.77 -22.88 -8.31
N PRO A 89 -5.08 -23.19 -8.38
CA PRO A 89 -5.57 -24.15 -9.36
C PRO A 89 -5.37 -23.59 -10.77
N PRO A 90 -5.05 -24.43 -11.77
CA PRO A 90 -4.96 -23.98 -13.15
C PRO A 90 -6.35 -23.52 -13.62
N VAL A 91 -6.39 -22.32 -14.22
CA VAL A 91 -7.58 -21.85 -14.95
C VAL A 91 -7.79 -22.77 -16.14
N SER A 92 -8.73 -23.70 -16.04
CA SER A 92 -9.19 -24.47 -17.18
C SER A 92 -9.88 -23.49 -18.13
N ASN A 93 -9.27 -23.26 -19.29
CA ASN A 93 -9.92 -22.58 -20.40
C ASN A 93 -11.12 -23.43 -20.82
N ARG A 94 -12.28 -23.13 -20.25
CA ARG A 94 -13.56 -23.69 -20.66
C ARG A 94 -13.90 -23.06 -22.00
N SER A 95 -13.38 -23.65 -23.08
CA SER A 95 -13.84 -23.40 -24.43
C SER A 95 -15.35 -23.66 -24.44
N LYS A 96 -16.13 -22.58 -24.47
CA LYS A 96 -17.58 -22.65 -24.60
C LYS A 96 -17.87 -23.47 -25.86
N PRO A 97 -18.70 -24.54 -25.83
CA PRO A 97 -19.16 -25.12 -27.07
C PRO A 97 -20.01 -24.04 -27.76
N ARG A 98 -19.61 -23.65 -28.97
CA ARG A 98 -20.47 -22.84 -29.84
C ARG A 98 -21.77 -23.62 -29.99
N LEU A 99 -22.88 -23.04 -29.52
CA LEU A 99 -24.21 -23.59 -29.82
C LEU A 99 -24.29 -23.77 -31.33
N ALA A 100 -24.35 -25.02 -31.78
CA ALA A 100 -24.72 -25.33 -33.15
C ALA A 100 -26.14 -24.79 -33.34
N SER A 101 -26.25 -23.72 -34.12
CA SER A 101 -27.51 -23.17 -34.59
C SER A 101 -28.20 -24.21 -35.47
N ARG A 102 -29.00 -25.06 -34.84
CA ARG A 102 -30.35 -25.48 -35.23
C ARG A 102 -30.68 -25.20 -36.71
N ALA A 103 -30.23 -26.07 -37.61
CA ALA A 103 -30.78 -26.16 -38.96
C ALA A 103 -32.15 -26.83 -38.87
N LYS A 104 -33.22 -26.03 -38.80
CA LYS A 104 -34.56 -26.47 -39.16
C LYS A 104 -34.59 -26.69 -40.67
N ALA A 105 -34.36 -27.93 -41.13
CA ALA A 105 -34.78 -28.34 -42.47
C ALA A 105 -36.22 -28.86 -42.37
N LYS A 106 -37.18 -27.98 -42.61
CA LYS A 106 -38.60 -28.31 -42.77
C LYS A 106 -38.95 -28.07 -44.25
N LYS A 107 -39.12 -29.17 -45.00
CA LYS A 107 -40.21 -29.40 -45.96
C LYS A 107 -40.29 -28.49 -47.20
N LYS A 108 -39.97 -29.02 -48.38
CA LYS A 108 -40.95 -29.38 -49.43
C LYS A 108 -40.29 -30.20 -50.52
#